data_AF-A0A1C5WPD6-F1
#
_entry.id   AF-A0A1C5WPD6-F1
#
_cell.length_a   1.000
_cell.length_b   1.000
_cell.length_c   1.000
_cell.angle_alpha   90.00
_cell.angle_beta   90.00
_cell.angle_gamma   90.00
#
_symmetry.space_group_name_H-M   'P 1'
#
loop_
_entity.id
_entity.type
_entity.pdbx_description
1 polymer ?
#
loop_
_entity_poly.entity_id
_entity_poly.type
_entity_poly.pdbx_seq_one_letter_code
_entity_poly.pdbx_strand_id
1 'polypeptide(L)'
;MKLHFYILNEIYGSNPELTYSECEVVEKPKTYKPIWKFPYGCYRSFIKKEDVASLIEGNVVVLEEKDDKKAKEIFAHYFGRSIDLKKREIDKLEEKLKAINEFGEV
;
A
#
# COMPACT_ATOMS: atom_id res chain seq x y z
N MET A 1 6.11 23.38 2.83
CA MET A 1 4.83 22.73 3.17
C MET A 1 5.13 21.40 3.88
N LYS A 2 4.12 20.73 4.42
CA LYS A 2 4.27 19.40 5.01
C LYS A 2 3.42 18.39 4.25
N LEU A 3 3.90 17.15 4.20
CA LEU A 3 3.11 16.00 3.82
C LEU A 3 2.96 15.07 5.02
N HIS A 4 1.84 14.36 5.04
CA HIS A 4 1.43 13.44 6.09
C HIS A 4 1.56 12.02 5.55
N PHE A 5 2.48 11.25 6.12
CA PHE A 5 2.79 9.88 5.73
C PHE A 5 2.12 8.91 6.69
N TYR A 6 1.39 7.96 6.12
CA TYR A 6 0.84 6.79 6.80
C TYR A 6 1.52 5.56 6.22
N ILE A 7 2.20 4.79 7.07
CA ILE A 7 3.10 3.72 6.62
C ILE A 7 2.70 2.44 7.33
N LEU A 8 2.26 1.45 6.57
CA LEU A 8 2.03 0.11 7.08
C LEU A 8 3.35 -0.64 7.07
N ASN A 9 3.94 -0.84 8.24
CA ASN A 9 5.17 -1.58 8.39
C ASN A 9 4.85 -3.05 8.60
N GLU A 10 5.39 -3.90 7.73
CA GLU A 10 5.36 -5.35 7.88
C GLU A 10 6.78 -5.82 8.18
N ILE A 11 7.13 -5.88 9.46
CA ILE A 11 8.38 -6.51 9.88
C ILE A 11 8.16 -8.02 9.79
N TYR A 12 9.04 -8.72 9.08
CA TYR A 12 8.94 -10.18 8.90
C TYR A 12 8.76 -10.88 10.26
N GLY A 13 7.68 -11.66 10.41
CA GLY A 13 7.35 -12.37 11.64
C GLY A 13 6.65 -11.54 12.73
N SER A 14 6.30 -10.28 12.45
CA SER A 14 5.51 -9.42 13.34
C SER A 14 4.17 -9.06 12.71
N ASN A 15 3.21 -8.65 13.55
CA ASN A 15 1.94 -8.12 13.06
C ASN A 15 2.17 -6.79 12.34
N PRO A 16 1.43 -6.52 11.24
CA PRO A 16 1.50 -5.22 10.56
C PRO A 16 1.16 -4.07 11.52
N GLU A 17 1.96 -3.01 11.49
CA GLU A 17 1.74 -1.80 12.30
C GLU A 17 1.61 -0.57 11.40
N LEU A 18 0.50 0.16 11.54
CA LEU A 18 0.29 1.42 10.84
C LEU A 18 0.89 2.57 11.65
N THR A 19 1.91 3.23 11.11
CA THR A 19 2.57 4.38 11.73
C THR A 19 2.27 5.67 10.98
N TYR A 20 2.43 6.80 11.67
CA TYR A 20 2.21 8.14 11.14
C TYR A 20 3.47 8.98 11.30
N SER A 21 3.80 9.79 10.29
CA SER A 21 4.90 10.74 10.34
C SER A 21 4.63 11.96 9.46
N GLU A 22 5.18 13.11 9.83
CA GLU A 22 5.17 14.32 9.01
C GLU A 22 6.52 14.51 8.34
N CYS A 23 6.53 15.01 7.11
CA CYS A 23 7.76 15.37 6.42
C CYS A 23 7.63 16.76 5.81
N GLU A 24 8.60 17.62 6.11
CA GLU A 24 8.74 18.90 5.43
C GLU A 24 9.28 18.70 4.02
N VAL A 25 8.59 19.28 3.06
CA VAL A 25 8.90 19.13 1.64
C VAL A 25 8.96 20.48 0.93
N VAL A 26 9.80 20.51 -0.10
CA VAL A 26 9.81 21.54 -1.12
C VAL A 26 8.92 21.09 -2.27
N GLU A 27 7.92 21.92 -2.57
CA GLU A 27 7.06 21.73 -3.72
C GLU A 27 7.82 22.02 -5.03
N LYS A 28 7.69 21.12 -5.99
CA LYS A 28 8.13 21.27 -7.38
C LYS A 28 6.93 21.07 -8.29
N PRO A 29 7.00 21.47 -9.58
CA PRO A 29 5.82 21.47 -10.45
C PRO A 29 5.03 20.15 -10.49
N LYS A 30 5.72 19.00 -10.47
CA LYS A 30 5.09 17.66 -10.55
C LYS A 30 5.27 16.81 -9.29
N THR A 31 6.10 17.25 -8.35
CA THR A 31 6.58 16.40 -7.26
C THR A 31 6.80 17.19 -5.98
N TYR A 32 6.74 16.51 -4.85
CA TYR A 32 7.24 16.95 -3.56
C TYR A 32 8.58 16.28 -3.27
N LYS A 33 9.59 17.07 -2.91
CA LYS A 33 10.90 16.56 -2.48
C LYS A 33 11.11 16.83 -0.99
N PRO A 34 11.61 15.85 -0.21
CA PRO A 34 11.90 16.09 1.20
C PRO A 34 13.02 17.11 1.33
N ILE A 35 12.97 17.95 2.38
CA ILE A 35 14.10 18.85 2.69
C ILE A 35 15.33 18.03 3.07
N TRP A 36 15.13 16.93 3.80
CA TRP A 36 16.21 16.04 4.23
C TRP A 36 16.02 14.60 3.75
N LYS A 37 15.07 13.88 4.33
CA LYS A 37 14.70 12.51 3.95
C LYS A 37 13.23 12.25 4.25
N PHE A 38 12.62 11.31 3.54
CA PHE A 38 11.30 10.82 3.92
C PHE A 38 11.35 9.94 5.18
N PRO A 39 10.20 9.73 5.84
CA PRO A 39 10.10 8.86 6.99
C PRO A 39 10.49 7.41 6.67
N TYR A 40 10.93 6.68 7.70
CA TYR A 40 11.28 5.26 7.57
C TYR A 40 10.08 4.45 7.07
N GLY A 41 10.32 3.60 6.06
CA GLY A 41 9.28 2.82 5.39
C GLY A 41 8.74 3.44 4.08
N CYS A 42 9.16 4.66 3.75
CA CYS A 42 9.01 5.25 2.41
C CYS A 42 10.39 5.31 1.73
N TYR A 43 10.57 4.58 0.63
CA TYR A 43 11.89 4.41 -0.01
C TYR A 43 12.06 5.27 -1.28
N ARG A 44 11.09 6.12 -1.60
CA ARG A 44 11.16 7.05 -2.72
C ARG A 44 12.08 8.25 -2.44
N SER A 45 12.60 8.87 -3.50
CA SER A 45 13.33 10.15 -3.40
C SER A 45 12.44 11.38 -3.59
N PHE A 46 11.20 11.19 -4.07
CA PHE A 46 10.18 12.21 -4.24
C PHE A 46 8.77 11.58 -4.27
N ILE A 47 7.75 12.35 -3.95
CA ILE A 47 6.34 11.96 -4.13
C ILE A 47 5.80 12.72 -5.33
N LYS A 48 5.19 12.04 -6.29
CA LYS A 48 4.51 12.75 -7.39
C LYS A 48 3.17 13.27 -6.89
N LYS A 49 2.74 14.42 -7.41
CA LYS A 49 1.42 14.96 -7.05
C LYS A 49 0.26 14.01 -7.42
N GLU A 50 0.42 13.27 -8.53
CA GLU A 50 -0.54 12.25 -8.97
C GLU A 50 -0.64 11.04 -8.03
N ASP A 51 0.39 10.79 -7.21
CA ASP A 51 0.43 9.68 -6.27
C ASP A 51 -0.14 10.06 -4.88
N VAL A 52 -0.43 11.34 -4.64
CA VAL A 52 -1.06 11.80 -3.40
C VAL A 52 -2.45 11.19 -3.28
N ALA A 53 -2.85 10.81 -2.07
CA ALA A 53 -4.09 10.11 -1.78
C ALA A 53 -4.25 8.77 -2.53
N SER A 54 -3.12 8.13 -2.86
CA SER A 54 -3.06 6.75 -3.37
C SER A 54 -2.10 5.90 -2.53
N LEU A 55 -2.24 4.58 -2.62
CA LEU A 55 -1.27 3.65 -2.04
C LEU A 55 -0.05 3.57 -2.96
N ILE A 56 1.12 3.86 -2.41
CA ILE A 56 2.42 3.71 -3.09
C ILE A 56 3.27 2.68 -2.38
N GLU A 57 4.16 2.03 -3.13
CA GLU A 57 5.10 1.01 -2.63
C GLU A 57 4.40 -0.19 -1.94
N GLY A 58 3.07 -0.30 -2.09
CA GLY A 58 2.25 -1.35 -1.48
C GLY A 58 1.93 -1.11 -0.01
N ASN A 59 2.50 -0.08 0.62
CA ASN A 59 2.42 0.09 2.07
C ASN A 59 2.41 1.55 2.58
N VAL A 60 2.49 2.56 1.70
CA VAL A 60 2.54 3.97 2.09
C VAL A 60 1.37 4.74 1.49
N VAL A 61 0.71 5.57 2.29
CA VAL A 61 -0.26 6.59 1.83
C VAL A 61 0.25 7.96 2.23
N VAL A 62 0.23 8.90 1.29
CA VAL A 62 0.69 10.28 1.51
C VAL A 62 -0.45 11.27 1.26
N LEU A 63 -0.67 12.19 2.19
CA LEU A 63 -1.70 13.22 2.13
C LEU A 63 -1.09 14.61 2.33
N GLU A 64 -1.71 15.63 1.73
CA GLU A 64 -1.32 17.05 1.90
C GLU A 64 -1.82 17.64 3.22
N GLU A 65 -2.87 17.05 3.80
CA GLU A 65 -3.41 17.37 5.11
C GLU A 65 -3.52 16.10 5.95
N LYS A 66 -3.48 16.25 7.28
CA LYS A 66 -3.66 15.12 8.19
C LYS A 66 -5.12 14.65 8.15
N ASP A 67 -5.35 13.46 7.59
CA ASP A 67 -6.66 12.82 7.55
C ASP A 67 -6.52 11.30 7.75
N ASP A 68 -6.60 10.90 9.02
CA ASP A 68 -6.44 9.51 9.44
C ASP A 68 -7.57 8.62 8.90
N LYS A 69 -8.76 9.18 8.68
CA LYS A 69 -9.91 8.44 8.15
C LYS A 69 -9.70 8.10 6.69
N LYS A 70 -9.35 9.10 5.88
CA LYS A 70 -9.08 8.92 4.45
C LYS A 70 -7.90 7.97 4.22
N ALA A 71 -6.84 8.09 5.01
CA ALA A 71 -5.71 7.16 4.92
C ALA A 71 -6.15 5.70 5.14
N LYS A 72 -6.95 5.44 6.19
CA LYS A 72 -7.50 4.11 6.48
C LYS A 72 -8.41 3.60 5.36
N GLU A 73 -9.25 4.45 4.78
CA GLU A 73 -10.13 4.08 3.67
C GLU A 73 -9.33 3.65 2.43
N ILE A 74 -8.24 4.36 2.10
CA ILE A 74 -7.35 4.01 0.99
C ILE A 74 -6.71 2.64 1.21
N PHE A 75 -6.15 2.40 2.40
CA PHE A 75 -5.59 1.09 2.75
C PHE A 75 -6.64 -0.02 2.68
N ALA A 76 -7.81 0.19 3.30
CA ALA A 76 -8.88 -0.79 3.34
C ALA A 76 -9.39 -1.14 1.93
N HIS A 77 -9.56 -0.15 1.05
CA HIS A 77 -9.96 -0.38 -0.33
C HIS A 77 -8.93 -1.22 -1.09
N TYR A 78 -7.64 -0.90 -0.97
CA TYR A 78 -6.59 -1.65 -1.67
C TYR A 78 -6.47 -3.09 -1.17
N PHE A 79 -6.37 -3.29 0.15
CA PHE A 79 -6.23 -4.63 0.71
C PHE A 79 -7.51 -5.46 0.56
N GLY A 80 -8.69 -4.85 0.67
CA GLY A 80 -9.96 -5.52 0.37
C GLY A 80 -9.99 -6.06 -1.06
N ARG A 81 -9.63 -5.23 -2.04
CA ARG A 81 -9.52 -5.67 -3.44
C ARG A 81 -8.45 -6.76 -3.63
N SER A 82 -7.31 -6.65 -2.95
CA SER A 82 -6.26 -7.67 -3.00
C SER A 82 -6.76 -9.02 -2.46
N ILE A 83 -7.46 -9.01 -1.33
CA ILE A 83 -8.09 -10.20 -0.73
C ILE A 83 -9.06 -10.84 -1.72
N ASP A 84 -9.92 -10.06 -2.36
CA ASP A 84 -10.89 -10.58 -3.33
C ASP A 84 -10.23 -11.21 -4.55
N LEU A 85 -9.15 -10.59 -5.05
CA LEU A 85 -8.36 -11.16 -6.15
C LEU A 85 -7.70 -12.48 -5.72
N LYS A 86 -7.12 -12.52 -4.52
CA LYS A 86 -6.45 -13.72 -3.99
C LYS A 86 -7.42 -14.86 -3.74
N LYS A 87 -8.64 -14.58 -3.26
CA LYS A 87 -9.71 -15.60 -3.15
C LYS A 87 -10.03 -16.23 -4.50
N ARG A 88 -10.22 -15.42 -5.55
CA ARG A 88 -10.46 -15.93 -6.91
C ARG A 88 -9.28 -16.73 -7.46
N GLU A 89 -8.05 -16.38 -7.10
CA GLU A 89 -6.87 -17.15 -7.46
C GLU A 89 -6.85 -18.51 -6.75
N ILE A 90 -7.22 -18.55 -5.47
CA ILE A 90 -7.38 -19.80 -4.71
C ILE A 90 -8.44 -20.68 -5.36
N ASP A 91 -9.65 -20.16 -5.61
CA ASP A 91 -10.74 -20.91 -6.22
C ASP A 91 -10.30 -21.58 -7.54
N LYS A 92 -9.60 -20.83 -8.41
CA LYS A 92 -9.06 -21.36 -9.67
C LYS A 92 -7.99 -22.43 -9.48
N LEU A 93 -7.17 -22.32 -8.44
CA LEU A 93 -6.15 -23.33 -8.13
C LEU A 93 -6.79 -24.61 -7.60
N GLU A 94 -7.83 -24.49 -6.78
CA GLU A 94 -8.62 -25.63 -6.30
C GLU A 94 -9.32 -26.36 -7.46
N GLU A 95 -9.92 -25.63 -8.42
CA GLU A 95 -10.49 -26.21 -9.64
C GLU A 95 -9.46 -26.99 -10.46
N LYS A 96 -8.25 -26.44 -10.62
CA LYS A 96 -7.15 -27.12 -11.32
C LYS A 96 -6.72 -28.39 -10.59
N LEU A 97 -6.60 -28.33 -9.27
CA LEU A 97 -6.22 -29.48 -8.45
C LEU A 97 -7.26 -30.60 -8.56
N LYS A 98 -8.54 -30.24 -8.52
CA LYS A 98 -9.64 -31.19 -8.73
C LYS A 98 -9.54 -31.88 -10.09
N ALA A 99 -9.36 -31.11 -11.17
CA ALA A 99 -9.21 -31.67 -12.52
C ALA A 99 -8.01 -32.62 -12.66
N ILE A 100 -6.90 -32.35 -11.95
CA ILE A 100 -5.74 -33.24 -11.91
C ILE A 100 -6.06 -34.54 -11.17
N ASN A 101 -6.77 -34.46 -10.03
CA ASN A 101 -7.09 -35.64 -9.22
C ASN A 101 -8.10 -36.57 -9.91
N GLU A 102 -9.06 -36.01 -10.65
CA GLU A 102 -10.06 -36.80 -11.41
C GLU A 102 -9.48 -37.41 -12.70
N PHE A 103 -8.25 -37.04 -13.08
CA PHE A 103 -7.62 -37.55 -14.29
C PHE A 103 -7.16 -39.01 -14.12
N GLY A 104 -7.82 -39.93 -14.81
CA GLY A 104 -7.47 -41.35 -14.82
C GLY A 104 -8.22 -42.21 -13.80
N GLU A 105 -9.13 -41.62 -13.02
CA GLU A 105 -10.15 -42.37 -12.27
C GLU A 105 -11.28 -42.76 -13.24
N VAL A 106 -11.17 -43.95 -13.85
CA VAL A 106 -12.23 -44.65 -14.60
C VAL A 106 -12.49 -45.99 -13.94
#